data_AF-A0A842H903-F1
#
_entry.id   AF-A0A842H903-F1
#
_cell.length_a   1.000
_cell.length_b   1.000
_cell.length_c   1.000
_cell.angle_alpha   90.00
_cell.angle_beta   90.00
_cell.angle_gamma   90.00
#
_symmetry.space_group_name_H-M   'P 1'
#
loop_
_entity.id
_entity.type
_entity.pdbx_description
1 polymer ?
#
loop_
_entity_poly.entity_id
_entity_poly.type
_entity_poly.pdbx_seq_one_letter_code
_entity_poly.pdbx_strand_id
1 'polypeptide(L)'
;MWKSLEPAPAPGNPKHVQAPVPEGLTVVGSYESFRAANERALVVLSMRLSYRMIHEEGRYLLCVDTCHAGAVQEQLDRYEQENAAWPPPAPVEVESHPAALGLWIYAGVLVAFFIGQQLWPGLEQAGMNDSQAVTGAGQLWRCFTALLLHADIAHLAGNLVSGLCLIWLVVQIFGNRLGWLLVIASGVMGNGLCAWLYRETAYRSLGASTAIFGALGLLVGHALAVGFNPEGMKRLRSRLVPLAAGLTVLVMTGTGGEQTDILAHVAGFTAGGLLGLIASLLRRGRRERVG
;
A
#
# COMPACT_ATOMS: atom_id res chain seq x y z
N MET A 1 37.08 -0.89 -9.15
CA MET A 1 37.78 0.32 -9.65
C MET A 1 36.74 1.43 -9.79
N TRP A 2 36.40 2.07 -8.66
CA TRP A 2 35.35 3.08 -8.55
C TRP A 2 36.04 4.45 -8.59
N LYS A 3 35.93 5.17 -9.71
CA LYS A 3 36.41 6.56 -9.79
C LYS A 3 35.43 7.42 -8.98
N SER A 4 35.93 8.13 -7.98
CA SER A 4 35.19 9.15 -7.25
C SER A 4 34.73 10.22 -8.25
N LEU A 5 33.42 10.34 -8.43
CA LEU A 5 32.82 11.49 -9.11
C LEU A 5 32.95 12.65 -8.13
N GLU A 6 33.76 13.64 -8.49
CA GLU A 6 33.82 14.92 -7.82
C GLU A 6 32.42 15.57 -7.83
N PRO A 7 32.02 16.27 -6.75
CA PRO A 7 30.76 16.99 -6.73
C PRO A 7 30.75 18.04 -7.84
N ALA A 8 29.61 18.13 -8.55
CA ALA A 8 29.39 19.14 -9.57
C ALA A 8 29.69 20.55 -9.00
N PRO A 9 30.37 21.43 -9.75
CA PRO A 9 30.67 22.77 -9.29
C PRO A 9 29.37 23.51 -8.95
N ALA A 10 29.34 24.19 -7.81
CA ALA A 10 28.23 25.04 -7.42
C ALA A 10 27.87 26.00 -8.56
N PRO A 11 26.57 26.27 -8.82
CA PRO A 11 26.17 27.18 -9.89
C PRO A 11 26.82 28.54 -9.63
N GLY A 12 27.80 28.87 -10.47
CA GLY A 12 28.47 30.15 -10.42
C GLY A 12 27.45 31.25 -10.63
N ASN A 13 27.44 32.22 -9.70
CA ASN A 13 26.69 33.46 -9.81
C ASN A 13 26.81 34.00 -11.26
N PRO A 14 25.72 34.11 -12.03
CA PRO A 14 25.82 34.40 -13.45
C PRO A 14 26.41 35.80 -13.61
N LYS A 15 27.65 35.86 -14.09
CA LYS A 15 28.25 37.09 -14.59
C LYS A 15 27.29 37.64 -15.66
N HIS A 16 26.79 38.84 -15.43
CA HIS A 16 25.94 39.60 -16.35
C HIS A 16 26.46 39.50 -17.79
N VAL A 17 25.81 38.65 -18.59
CA VAL A 17 25.93 38.70 -20.04
C VAL A 17 25.09 39.89 -20.48
N GLN A 18 25.75 40.99 -20.84
CA GLN A 18 25.11 42.18 -21.41
C GLN A 18 24.77 41.93 -22.88
N ALA A 19 23.78 41.07 -23.10
CA ALA A 19 23.02 41.04 -24.34
C ALA A 19 22.20 42.34 -24.47
N PRO A 20 21.85 42.82 -25.68
CA PRO A 20 20.87 43.89 -25.85
C PRO A 20 19.48 43.33 -25.53
N VAL A 21 19.22 43.13 -24.25
CA VAL A 21 17.90 42.73 -23.74
C VAL A 21 16.96 43.91 -24.00
N PRO A 22 15.82 43.70 -24.70
CA PRO A 22 14.86 44.76 -24.97
C PRO A 22 14.42 45.43 -23.66
N GLU A 23 14.20 46.74 -23.69
CA GLU A 23 13.73 47.50 -22.52
C GLU A 23 12.50 46.81 -21.88
N GLY A 24 12.53 46.66 -20.55
CA GLY A 24 11.48 46.00 -19.78
C GLY A 24 11.64 44.49 -19.60
N LEU A 25 12.59 43.83 -20.27
CA LEU A 25 12.86 42.39 -20.08
C LEU A 25 14.10 42.15 -19.21
N THR A 26 14.08 41.06 -18.44
CA THR A 26 15.19 40.57 -17.62
C THR A 26 15.48 39.12 -17.96
N VAL A 27 16.77 38.77 -18.06
CA VAL A 27 17.22 37.38 -18.28
C VAL A 27 17.09 36.61 -16.98
N VAL A 28 16.27 35.55 -16.98
CA VAL A 28 16.06 34.66 -15.82
C VAL A 28 16.79 33.34 -15.93
N GLY A 29 17.35 33.01 -17.11
CA GLY A 29 18.16 31.81 -17.30
C GLY A 29 18.91 31.80 -18.62
N SER A 30 20.01 31.06 -18.67
CA SER A 30 20.86 30.85 -19.85
C SER A 30 21.12 29.35 -20.01
N TYR A 31 20.83 28.81 -21.20
CA TYR A 31 20.85 27.37 -21.46
C TYR A 31 21.62 27.03 -22.73
N GLU A 32 22.27 25.88 -22.76
CA GLU A 32 23.13 25.45 -23.88
C GLU A 32 22.35 24.78 -25.02
N SER A 33 21.10 24.37 -24.78
CA SER A 33 20.27 23.75 -25.81
C SER A 33 18.88 24.37 -25.86
N PHE A 34 18.30 24.41 -27.07
CA PHE A 34 16.94 24.86 -27.27
C PHE A 34 15.95 24.05 -26.44
N ARG A 35 16.14 22.74 -26.32
CA ARG A 35 15.29 21.86 -25.53
C ARG A 35 15.28 22.26 -24.05
N ALA A 36 16.45 22.45 -23.46
CA ALA A 36 16.56 22.85 -22.06
C ALA A 36 15.90 24.22 -21.81
N ALA A 37 16.12 25.18 -22.71
CA ALA A 37 15.48 26.50 -22.63
C ALA A 37 13.95 26.42 -22.80
N ASN A 38 13.48 25.60 -23.74
CA ASN A 38 12.05 25.43 -24.03
C ASN A 38 11.31 24.76 -22.86
N GLU A 39 11.93 23.80 -22.17
CA GLU A 39 11.37 23.20 -20.95
C GLU A 39 11.14 24.25 -19.85
N ARG A 40 12.11 25.14 -19.58
CA ARG A 40 11.92 26.25 -18.62
C ARG A 40 10.95 27.31 -19.12
N ALA A 41 10.88 27.55 -20.42
CA ALA A 41 9.90 28.45 -21.01
C ALA A 41 8.45 27.96 -20.81
N LEU A 42 8.22 26.64 -20.87
CA LEU A 42 6.92 26.04 -20.55
C LEU A 42 6.53 26.28 -19.07
N VAL A 43 7.50 26.30 -18.15
CA VAL A 43 7.25 26.68 -16.75
C VAL A 43 6.74 28.12 -16.67
N VAL A 44 7.37 29.06 -17.38
CA VAL A 44 6.92 30.46 -17.44
C VAL A 44 5.50 30.57 -18.02
N LEU A 45 5.21 29.85 -19.11
CA LEU A 45 3.87 29.81 -19.69
C LEU A 45 2.83 29.25 -18.73
N SER A 46 3.19 28.26 -17.90
CA SER A 46 2.29 27.69 -16.90
C SER A 46 1.88 28.68 -15.81
N MET A 47 2.74 29.68 -15.54
CA MET A 47 2.44 30.82 -14.67
C MET A 47 1.52 31.85 -15.35
N ARG A 48 1.11 31.61 -16.60
CA ARG A 48 0.38 32.56 -17.48
C ARG A 48 1.16 33.83 -17.78
N LEU A 49 2.49 33.73 -17.80
CA LEU A 49 3.37 34.84 -18.13
C LEU A 49 3.94 34.64 -19.54
N SER A 50 4.15 35.75 -20.24
CA SER A 50 4.85 35.76 -21.52
C SER A 50 6.35 35.70 -21.31
N TYR A 51 7.05 35.05 -22.23
CA TYR A 51 8.52 35.00 -22.26
C TYR A 51 9.03 35.37 -23.65
N ARG A 52 10.30 35.72 -23.72
CA ARG A 52 11.05 35.87 -24.96
C ARG A 52 12.30 35.01 -24.88
N MET A 53 12.58 34.26 -25.93
CA MET A 53 13.80 33.48 -26.06
C MET A 53 14.72 34.17 -27.06
N ILE A 54 15.94 34.46 -26.62
CA ILE A 54 16.97 35.09 -27.45
C ILE A 54 18.11 34.06 -27.59
N HIS A 55 18.62 33.89 -28.81
CA HIS A 55 19.76 33.02 -29.05
C HIS A 55 20.99 33.88 -29.34
N GLU A 56 22.02 33.76 -28.50
CA GLU A 56 23.21 34.61 -28.54
C GLU A 56 24.43 33.82 -28.05
N GLU A 57 25.56 33.96 -28.74
CA GLU A 57 26.82 33.25 -28.44
C GLU A 57 26.68 31.72 -28.27
N GLY A 58 25.74 31.10 -29.01
CA GLY A 58 25.48 29.66 -28.92
C GLY A 58 24.69 29.23 -27.68
N ARG A 59 24.12 30.18 -26.93
CA ARG A 59 23.25 29.94 -25.77
C ARG A 59 21.85 30.52 -26.01
N TYR A 60 20.88 29.94 -25.32
CA TYR A 60 19.49 30.35 -25.31
C TYR A 60 19.19 31.08 -24.00
N LEU A 61 18.93 32.37 -24.10
CA LEU A 61 18.57 33.26 -23.00
C LEU A 61 17.05 33.31 -22.86
N LEU A 62 16.55 32.93 -21.70
CA LEU A 62 15.15 33.04 -21.34
C LEU A 62 14.91 34.39 -20.66
N CYS A 63 14.12 35.24 -21.29
CA CYS A 63 13.82 36.58 -20.82
C CYS A 63 12.33 36.71 -20.47
N VAL A 64 12.03 37.40 -19.39
CA VAL A 64 10.66 37.69 -18.93
C VAL A 64 10.53 39.15 -18.56
N ASP A 65 9.30 39.64 -18.40
CA ASP A 65 9.08 41.00 -17.93
C ASP A 65 9.74 41.22 -16.55
N THR A 66 10.45 42.35 -16.41
CA THR A 66 11.25 42.69 -15.23
C THR A 66 10.41 42.69 -13.96
N CYS A 67 9.12 43.04 -14.02
CA CYS A 67 8.25 43.02 -12.84
C CYS A 67 7.94 41.60 -12.32
N HIS A 68 8.13 40.56 -13.14
CA HIS A 68 7.89 39.15 -12.78
C HIS A 68 9.17 38.33 -12.61
N ALA A 69 10.35 38.91 -12.83
CA ALA A 69 11.63 38.19 -12.85
C ALA A 69 11.87 37.36 -11.58
N GLY A 70 11.63 37.94 -10.39
CA GLY A 70 11.82 37.25 -9.12
C GLY A 70 10.88 36.05 -8.93
N ALA A 71 9.59 36.21 -9.27
CA ALA A 71 8.60 35.13 -9.16
C ALA A 71 8.90 33.98 -10.14
N VAL A 72 9.36 34.31 -11.35
CA VAL A 72 9.78 33.31 -12.34
C VAL A 72 11.02 32.57 -11.86
N GLN A 73 12.01 33.27 -11.31
CA GLN A 73 13.23 32.64 -10.83
C GLN A 73 12.96 31.66 -9.69
N GLU A 74 12.09 32.02 -8.75
CA GLU A 74 11.66 31.11 -7.68
C GLU A 74 10.95 29.85 -8.21
N GLN A 75 10.09 29.98 -9.24
CA GLN A 75 9.43 28.83 -9.84
C GLN A 75 10.38 27.93 -10.63
N LEU A 76 11.37 28.52 -11.32
CA LEU A 76 12.41 27.76 -11.98
C LEU A 76 13.24 26.97 -10.97
N ASP A 77 13.61 27.57 -9.84
CA ASP A 77 14.35 26.88 -8.78
C ASP A 77 13.56 25.70 -8.20
N ARG A 78 12.24 25.86 -7.98
CA ARG A 78 11.36 24.77 -7.55
C ARG A 78 11.28 23.65 -8.60
N TYR A 79 11.14 24.03 -9.87
CA TYR A 79 11.13 23.08 -10.98
C TYR A 79 12.43 22.26 -11.03
N GLU A 80 13.60 22.87 -10.87
CA GLU A 80 14.88 22.15 -10.82
C GLU A 80 14.95 21.19 -9.62
N GLN A 81 14.46 21.61 -8.45
CA GLN A 81 14.44 20.76 -7.26
C GLN A 81 13.51 19.54 -7.44
N GLU A 82 12.32 19.74 -8.01
CA GLU A 82 11.37 18.66 -8.29
C GLU A 82 11.89 17.67 -9.34
N ASN A 83 12.62 18.19 -10.33
CA ASN A 83 13.17 17.39 -11.44
C ASN A 83 14.60 16.90 -11.20
N ALA A 84 15.23 17.21 -10.06
CA ALA A 84 16.58 16.77 -9.73
C ALA A 84 16.72 15.23 -9.72
N ALA A 85 15.63 14.50 -9.45
CA ALA A 85 15.57 13.05 -9.44
C ALA A 85 14.92 12.45 -10.71
N TRP A 86 14.80 13.21 -11.79
CA TRP A 86 14.27 12.74 -13.07
C TRP A 86 15.37 12.06 -13.91
N PRO A 87 15.09 10.94 -14.61
CA PRO A 87 13.80 10.27 -14.74
C PRO A 87 13.44 9.41 -13.52
N PRO A 88 12.13 9.20 -13.24
CA PRO A 88 11.71 8.31 -12.18
C PRO A 88 12.36 6.94 -12.37
N PRO A 89 12.76 6.27 -11.28
CA PRO A 89 13.31 4.92 -11.38
C PRO A 89 12.34 4.04 -12.19
N ALA A 90 12.91 3.20 -13.06
CA ALA A 90 12.14 2.31 -13.91
C ALA A 90 11.08 1.56 -13.07
N PRO A 91 9.84 1.38 -13.57
CA PRO A 91 8.83 0.63 -12.85
C PRO A 91 9.41 -0.72 -12.45
N VAL A 92 9.40 -1.04 -11.15
CA VAL A 92 9.81 -2.36 -10.69
C VAL A 92 8.86 -3.36 -11.33
N GLU A 93 9.38 -4.27 -12.15
CA GLU A 93 8.60 -5.38 -12.67
C GLU A 93 8.08 -6.18 -11.49
N VAL A 94 6.77 -6.11 -11.25
CA VAL A 94 6.13 -6.87 -10.18
C VAL A 94 6.12 -8.33 -10.63
N GLU A 95 6.97 -9.17 -10.02
CA GLU A 95 6.89 -10.62 -10.19
C GLU A 95 5.46 -11.07 -9.88
N SER A 96 4.72 -11.47 -10.90
CA SER A 96 3.36 -11.98 -10.71
C SER A 96 3.43 -13.41 -10.21
N HIS A 97 2.87 -13.67 -9.04
CA HIS A 97 2.82 -15.01 -8.49
C HIS A 97 1.55 -15.74 -8.95
N PRO A 98 1.64 -17.02 -9.37
CA PRO A 98 0.45 -17.80 -9.73
C PRO A 98 -0.39 -18.08 -8.48
N ALA A 99 -1.43 -17.29 -8.26
CA ALA A 99 -2.32 -17.38 -7.09
C ALA A 99 -3.57 -18.24 -7.33
N ALA A 100 -3.93 -18.50 -8.59
CA ALA A 100 -5.22 -19.09 -8.97
C ALA A 100 -5.53 -20.41 -8.26
N LEU A 101 -4.58 -21.35 -8.23
CA LEU A 101 -4.77 -22.65 -7.58
C LEU A 101 -5.07 -22.50 -6.09
N GLY A 102 -4.30 -21.66 -5.38
CA GLY A 102 -4.52 -21.43 -3.94
C GLY A 102 -5.88 -20.79 -3.66
N LEU A 103 -6.31 -19.85 -4.49
CA LEU A 103 -7.60 -19.19 -4.37
C LEU A 103 -8.78 -20.14 -4.63
N TRP A 104 -8.66 -21.04 -5.62
CA TRP A 104 -9.64 -22.10 -5.84
C TRP A 104 -9.69 -23.11 -4.70
N ILE A 105 -8.54 -23.48 -4.13
CA ILE A 105 -8.47 -24.34 -2.95
C ILE A 105 -9.18 -23.66 -1.77
N TYR A 106 -8.91 -22.38 -1.52
CA TYR A 106 -9.60 -21.61 -0.49
C TYR A 106 -11.12 -21.64 -0.66
N ALA A 107 -11.61 -21.30 -1.86
CA ALA A 107 -13.03 -21.30 -2.14
C ALA A 107 -13.65 -22.70 -1.97
N GLY A 108 -13.00 -23.73 -2.52
CA GLY A 108 -13.45 -25.12 -2.41
C GLY A 108 -13.49 -25.63 -0.97
N VAL A 109 -12.48 -25.29 -0.15
CA VAL A 109 -12.43 -25.66 1.27
C VAL A 109 -13.57 -25.00 2.04
N LEU A 110 -13.81 -23.70 1.87
CA LEU A 110 -14.91 -23.04 2.58
C LEU A 110 -16.28 -23.60 2.19
N VAL A 111 -16.50 -23.86 0.90
CA VAL A 111 -17.74 -24.49 0.42
C VAL A 111 -17.89 -25.91 0.97
N ALA A 112 -16.82 -26.71 0.98
CA ALA A 112 -16.85 -28.07 1.50
C ALA A 112 -17.18 -28.11 2.99
N PHE A 113 -16.59 -27.22 3.80
CA PHE A 113 -16.91 -27.12 5.23
C PHE A 113 -18.34 -26.63 5.45
N PHE A 114 -18.82 -25.66 4.66
CA PHE A 114 -20.20 -25.22 4.74
C PHE A 114 -21.20 -26.34 4.41
N ILE A 115 -20.94 -27.14 3.38
CA ILE A 115 -21.74 -28.35 3.08
C ILE A 115 -21.65 -29.34 4.25
N GLY A 116 -20.45 -29.54 4.81
CA GLY A 116 -20.24 -30.40 5.99
C GLY A 116 -21.06 -29.97 7.21
N GLN A 117 -21.23 -28.66 7.46
CA GLN A 117 -22.09 -28.14 8.53
C GLN A 117 -23.55 -28.58 8.36
N GLN A 118 -24.04 -28.70 7.11
CA GLN A 118 -25.41 -29.15 6.83
C GLN A 118 -25.59 -30.66 7.00
N LEU A 119 -24.53 -31.43 6.76
CA LEU A 119 -24.57 -32.89 6.91
C LEU A 119 -24.37 -33.33 8.37
N TRP A 120 -23.62 -32.54 9.16
CA TRP A 120 -23.31 -32.85 10.56
C TRP A 120 -23.60 -31.64 11.46
N PRO A 121 -24.79 -31.58 12.09
CA PRO A 121 -25.20 -30.44 12.92
C PRO A 121 -24.26 -30.09 14.09
N GLY A 122 -23.47 -31.05 14.59
CA GLY A 122 -22.50 -30.82 15.65
C GLY A 122 -21.16 -30.20 15.20
N LEU A 123 -20.91 -30.12 13.88
CA LEU A 123 -19.62 -29.65 13.35
C LEU A 123 -19.35 -28.18 13.71
N GLU A 124 -20.39 -27.35 13.69
CA GLU A 124 -20.28 -25.94 14.04
C GLU A 124 -19.86 -25.76 15.49
N GLN A 125 -20.55 -26.43 16.43
CA GLN A 125 -20.24 -26.34 17.87
C GLN A 125 -18.88 -26.95 18.20
N ALA A 126 -18.48 -28.00 17.49
CA ALA A 126 -17.17 -28.63 17.67
C ALA A 126 -16.01 -27.73 17.18
N GLY A 127 -16.23 -26.95 16.12
CA GLY A 127 -15.16 -26.19 15.45
C GLY A 127 -15.20 -24.67 15.65
N MET A 128 -16.30 -24.09 16.14
CA MET A 128 -16.39 -22.64 16.38
C MET A 128 -15.36 -22.20 17.42
N ASN A 129 -14.92 -20.96 17.30
CA ASN A 129 -14.07 -20.33 18.29
C ASN A 129 -14.91 -20.12 19.54
N ASP A 130 -14.50 -20.69 20.66
CA ASP A 130 -15.17 -20.55 21.95
C ASP A 130 -14.11 -20.15 22.97
N SER A 131 -14.25 -18.94 23.51
CA SER A 131 -13.29 -18.34 24.45
C SER A 131 -13.02 -19.21 25.68
N GLN A 132 -14.04 -19.86 26.24
CA GLN A 132 -13.88 -20.73 27.42
C GLN A 132 -13.21 -22.05 27.04
N ALA A 133 -13.55 -22.63 25.90
CA ALA A 133 -12.90 -23.84 25.42
C ALA A 133 -11.41 -23.60 25.08
N VAL A 134 -11.11 -22.46 24.46
CA VAL A 134 -9.73 -22.08 24.10
C VAL A 134 -8.89 -21.78 25.33
N THR A 135 -9.40 -20.94 26.25
CA THR A 135 -8.61 -20.46 27.40
C THR A 135 -8.69 -21.38 28.62
N GLY A 136 -9.84 -21.99 28.87
CA GLY A 136 -10.07 -22.88 30.02
C GLY A 136 -9.70 -24.34 29.74
N ALA A 137 -10.06 -24.87 28.57
CA ALA A 137 -9.81 -26.27 28.20
C ALA A 137 -8.61 -26.47 27.24
N GLY A 138 -7.90 -25.38 26.87
CA GLY A 138 -6.71 -25.45 26.02
C GLY A 138 -6.98 -25.86 24.57
N GLN A 139 -8.21 -25.71 24.08
CA GLN A 139 -8.62 -26.18 22.76
C GLN A 139 -8.18 -25.21 21.63
N LEU A 140 -6.88 -24.97 21.51
CA LEU A 140 -6.29 -23.98 20.60
C LEU A 140 -6.60 -24.23 19.11
N TRP A 141 -6.89 -25.49 18.74
CA TRP A 141 -7.29 -25.83 17.37
C TRP A 141 -8.56 -25.09 16.93
N ARG A 142 -9.42 -24.69 17.87
CA ARG A 142 -10.63 -23.90 17.60
C ARG A 142 -10.34 -22.56 16.93
N CYS A 143 -9.18 -21.96 17.22
CA CYS A 143 -8.75 -20.72 16.57
C CYS A 143 -8.52 -20.91 15.06
N PHE A 144 -8.16 -22.11 14.63
CA PHE A 144 -8.01 -22.47 13.22
C PHE A 144 -9.31 -22.96 12.61
N THR A 145 -9.98 -23.92 13.24
CA THR A 145 -11.21 -24.54 12.67
C THR A 145 -12.34 -23.54 12.49
N ALA A 146 -12.43 -22.52 13.35
CA ALA A 146 -13.43 -21.45 13.24
C ALA A 146 -13.35 -20.69 11.92
N LEU A 147 -12.16 -20.58 11.32
CA LEU A 147 -11.95 -19.90 10.02
C LEU A 147 -12.64 -20.63 8.86
N LEU A 148 -13.01 -21.90 9.04
CA LEU A 148 -13.57 -22.76 8.00
C LEU A 148 -15.11 -22.79 8.03
N LEU A 149 -15.71 -22.38 9.14
CA LEU A 149 -17.14 -22.49 9.41
C LEU A 149 -17.87 -21.18 9.10
N HIS A 150 -19.11 -21.25 8.62
CA HIS A 150 -19.94 -20.08 8.29
C HIS A 150 -21.39 -20.28 8.76
N ALA A 151 -22.01 -19.23 9.29
CA ALA A 151 -23.37 -19.30 9.87
C ALA A 151 -24.45 -19.46 8.79
N ASP A 152 -24.26 -18.79 7.65
CA ASP A 152 -25.22 -18.76 6.56
C ASP A 152 -24.53 -18.50 5.21
N ILE A 153 -25.33 -18.60 4.14
CA ILE A 153 -24.86 -18.44 2.76
C ILE A 153 -24.36 -17.01 2.48
N ALA A 154 -24.97 -15.99 3.08
CA ALA A 154 -24.57 -14.60 2.86
C ALA A 154 -23.20 -14.33 3.50
N HIS A 155 -22.99 -14.83 4.73
CA HIS A 155 -21.71 -14.77 5.41
C HIS A 155 -20.61 -15.51 4.62
N LEU A 156 -20.90 -16.71 4.10
CA LEU A 156 -19.97 -17.44 3.22
C LEU A 156 -19.64 -16.65 1.95
N ALA A 157 -20.66 -16.12 1.26
CA ALA A 157 -20.47 -15.38 0.03
C ALA A 157 -19.63 -14.11 0.24
N GLY A 158 -19.87 -13.38 1.34
CA GLY A 158 -19.06 -12.22 1.73
C GLY A 158 -17.60 -12.60 1.92
N ASN A 159 -17.32 -13.66 2.69
CA ASN A 159 -15.96 -14.11 2.94
C ASN A 159 -15.27 -14.67 1.68
N LEU A 160 -16.00 -15.28 0.74
CA LEU A 160 -15.45 -15.70 -0.55
C LEU A 160 -15.01 -14.50 -1.39
N VAL A 161 -15.91 -13.54 -1.63
CA VAL A 161 -15.61 -12.36 -2.46
C VAL A 161 -14.43 -11.57 -1.88
N SER A 162 -14.50 -11.29 -0.58
CA SER A 162 -13.48 -10.51 0.12
C SER A 162 -12.15 -11.25 0.23
N GLY A 163 -12.19 -12.55 0.56
CA GLY A 163 -11.00 -13.39 0.66
C GLY A 163 -10.29 -13.53 -0.68
N LEU A 164 -11.03 -13.77 -1.77
CA LEU A 164 -10.44 -13.87 -3.12
C LEU A 164 -9.69 -12.60 -3.50
N CYS A 165 -10.23 -11.42 -3.19
CA CYS A 165 -9.59 -10.15 -3.50
C CYS A 165 -8.35 -9.88 -2.62
N LEU A 166 -8.50 -9.97 -1.29
CA LEU A 166 -7.43 -9.58 -0.35
C LEU A 166 -6.30 -10.60 -0.29
N ILE A 167 -6.60 -11.90 -0.32
CA ILE A 167 -5.58 -12.93 -0.30
C ILE A 167 -4.76 -12.90 -1.59
N TRP A 168 -5.40 -12.61 -2.74
CA TRP A 168 -4.68 -12.38 -3.98
C TRP A 168 -3.63 -11.26 -3.83
N LEU A 169 -4.03 -10.10 -3.30
CA LEU A 169 -3.10 -8.99 -3.06
C LEU A 169 -1.94 -9.38 -2.13
N VAL A 170 -2.22 -10.11 -1.05
CA VAL A 170 -1.20 -10.60 -0.13
C VAL A 170 -0.23 -11.54 -0.83
N VAL A 171 -0.73 -12.47 -1.66
CA VAL A 171 0.12 -13.39 -2.44
C VAL A 171 1.00 -12.65 -3.45
N GLN A 172 0.50 -11.58 -4.08
CA GLN A 172 1.33 -10.76 -4.98
C GLN A 172 2.47 -10.04 -4.24
N ILE A 173 2.29 -9.70 -2.97
CA ILE A 173 3.32 -9.00 -2.17
C ILE A 173 4.31 -9.97 -1.52
N PHE A 174 3.79 -11.02 -0.89
CA PHE A 174 4.58 -11.94 -0.05
C PHE A 174 4.98 -13.23 -0.77
N GLY A 175 4.43 -13.49 -1.96
CA GLY A 175 4.56 -14.76 -2.66
C GLY A 175 3.57 -15.80 -2.15
N ASN A 176 3.37 -16.86 -2.92
CA ASN A 176 2.33 -17.86 -2.65
C ASN A 176 2.49 -18.52 -1.26
N ARG A 177 3.66 -19.10 -0.97
CA ARG A 177 3.88 -19.87 0.26
C ARG A 177 3.77 -19.00 1.52
N LEU A 178 4.49 -17.89 1.55
CA LEU A 178 4.52 -17.00 2.71
C LEU A 178 3.20 -16.23 2.85
N GLY A 179 2.58 -15.81 1.74
CA GLY A 179 1.29 -15.12 1.76
C GLY A 179 0.20 -15.95 2.43
N TRP A 180 0.02 -17.21 2.02
CA TRP A 180 -0.96 -18.11 2.65
C TRP A 180 -0.66 -18.37 4.12
N LEU A 181 0.61 -18.62 4.46
CA LEU A 181 1.03 -18.83 5.84
C LEU A 181 0.68 -17.63 6.72
N LEU A 182 0.98 -16.41 6.23
CA LEU A 182 0.70 -15.17 6.95
C LEU A 182 -0.81 -14.92 7.11
N VAL A 183 -1.61 -15.18 6.08
CA VAL A 183 -3.08 -15.04 6.18
C VAL A 183 -3.64 -15.97 7.24
N ILE A 184 -3.29 -17.26 7.18
CA ILE A 184 -3.77 -18.25 8.15
C ILE A 184 -3.28 -17.90 9.56
N ALA A 185 -2.00 -17.57 9.71
CA ALA A 185 -1.43 -17.19 11.00
C ALA A 185 -2.11 -15.94 11.58
N SER A 186 -2.39 -14.93 10.76
CA SER A 186 -3.09 -13.71 11.21
C SER A 186 -4.51 -14.00 11.70
N GLY A 187 -5.26 -14.88 11.00
CA GLY A 187 -6.59 -15.30 11.41
C GLY A 187 -6.58 -16.10 12.72
N VAL A 188 -5.67 -17.07 12.84
CA VAL A 188 -5.51 -17.90 14.05
C VAL A 188 -5.10 -17.05 15.25
N MET A 189 -4.13 -16.14 15.07
CA MET A 189 -3.69 -15.22 16.12
C MET A 189 -4.81 -14.24 16.52
N GLY A 190 -5.58 -13.73 15.55
CA GLY A 190 -6.74 -12.89 15.82
C GLY A 190 -7.81 -13.62 16.64
N ASN A 191 -8.16 -14.86 16.27
CA ASN A 191 -9.12 -15.68 17.00
C ASN A 191 -8.64 -16.01 18.42
N GLY A 192 -7.35 -16.30 18.58
CA GLY A 192 -6.72 -16.54 19.88
C GLY A 192 -6.70 -15.28 20.76
N LEU A 193 -6.42 -14.12 20.18
CA LEU A 193 -6.48 -12.83 20.87
C LEU A 193 -7.90 -12.52 21.35
N CYS A 194 -8.92 -12.74 20.51
CA CYS A 194 -10.32 -12.60 20.91
C CYS A 194 -10.69 -13.55 22.05
N ALA A 195 -10.32 -14.83 21.94
CA ALA A 195 -10.57 -15.81 23.00
C ALA A 195 -9.93 -15.38 24.33
N TRP A 196 -8.72 -14.83 24.29
CA TRP A 196 -8.01 -14.33 25.47
C TRP A 196 -8.63 -13.05 26.06
N LEU A 197 -9.04 -12.10 25.21
CA LEU A 197 -9.70 -10.86 25.63
C LEU A 197 -11.05 -11.13 26.29
N TYR A 198 -11.79 -12.11 25.77
CA TYR A 198 -13.10 -12.51 26.30
C TYR A 198 -13.05 -13.70 27.26
N ARG A 199 -11.90 -14.07 27.82
CA ARG A 199 -11.76 -15.26 28.68
C ARG A 199 -12.75 -15.34 29.85
N GLU A 200 -13.23 -14.19 30.35
CA GLU A 200 -14.17 -14.09 31.48
C GLU A 200 -15.65 -14.07 31.04
N THR A 201 -15.91 -14.10 29.73
CA THR A 201 -17.25 -14.02 29.13
C THR A 201 -17.44 -15.11 28.08
N ALA A 202 -18.67 -15.55 27.84
CA ALA A 202 -18.93 -16.56 26.82
C ALA A 202 -18.91 -15.93 25.41
N TYR A 203 -17.72 -15.76 24.84
CA TYR A 203 -17.54 -15.31 23.45
C TYR A 203 -17.44 -16.49 22.49
N ARG A 204 -18.20 -16.41 21.38
CA ARG A 204 -18.19 -17.37 20.28
C ARG A 204 -18.10 -16.66 18.94
N SER A 205 -17.32 -17.21 18.02
CA SER A 205 -17.23 -16.72 16.65
C SER A 205 -16.87 -17.81 15.65
N LEU A 206 -17.23 -17.57 14.40
CA LEU A 206 -16.90 -18.42 13.26
C LEU A 206 -16.84 -17.55 11.99
N GLY A 207 -16.13 -18.02 10.99
CA GLY A 207 -15.97 -17.33 9.71
C GLY A 207 -14.51 -17.07 9.37
N ALA A 208 -14.22 -17.04 8.07
CA ALA A 208 -12.92 -16.64 7.55
C ALA A 208 -12.62 -15.14 7.73
N SER A 209 -13.60 -14.35 8.17
CA SER A 209 -13.53 -12.89 8.31
C SER A 209 -12.33 -12.43 9.14
N THR A 210 -11.97 -13.10 10.24
CA THR A 210 -10.77 -12.78 11.02
C THR A 210 -9.48 -12.87 10.18
N ALA A 211 -9.37 -13.88 9.30
CA ALA A 211 -8.24 -14.01 8.38
C ALA A 211 -8.29 -12.98 7.25
N ILE A 212 -9.47 -12.55 6.81
CA ILE A 212 -9.63 -11.52 5.77
C ILE A 212 -9.22 -10.15 6.31
N PHE A 213 -9.65 -9.78 7.52
CA PHE A 213 -9.16 -8.58 8.19
C PHE A 213 -7.68 -8.70 8.53
N GLY A 214 -7.19 -9.90 8.85
CA GLY A 214 -5.77 -10.19 8.94
C GLY A 214 -5.02 -9.95 7.63
N ALA A 215 -5.57 -10.34 6.48
CA ALA A 215 -5.02 -10.04 5.16
C ALA A 215 -4.94 -8.53 4.90
N LEU A 216 -6.00 -7.78 5.23
CA LEU A 216 -5.97 -6.32 5.16
C LEU A 216 -4.88 -5.73 6.08
N GLY A 217 -4.76 -6.24 7.30
CA GLY A 217 -3.68 -5.89 8.23
C GLY A 217 -2.29 -6.14 7.64
N LEU A 218 -2.07 -7.31 7.02
CA LEU A 218 -0.80 -7.66 6.37
C LEU A 218 -0.41 -6.64 5.30
N LEU A 219 -1.37 -6.20 4.47
CA LEU A 219 -1.15 -5.18 3.44
C LEU A 219 -0.75 -3.83 4.06
N VAL A 220 -1.43 -3.42 5.13
CA VAL A 220 -1.09 -2.18 5.87
C VAL A 220 0.27 -2.29 6.53
N GLY A 221 0.58 -3.39 7.22
CA GLY A 221 1.87 -3.64 7.85
C GLY A 221 3.02 -3.64 6.84
N HIS A 222 2.81 -4.23 5.67
CA HIS A 222 3.77 -4.18 4.56
C HIS A 222 4.05 -2.74 4.13
N ALA A 223 3.00 -1.96 3.89
CA ALA A 223 3.14 -0.57 3.46
C ALA A 223 3.90 0.29 4.48
N LEU A 224 3.67 0.08 5.77
CA LEU A 224 4.41 0.76 6.83
C LEU A 224 5.92 0.41 6.80
N ALA A 225 6.26 -0.85 6.50
CA ALA A 225 7.65 -1.32 6.47
C ALA A 225 8.47 -0.78 5.28
N VAL A 226 7.84 -0.60 4.11
CA VAL A 226 8.52 -0.14 2.89
C VAL A 226 8.80 1.36 2.93
N GLY A 227 8.20 2.09 3.86
CA GLY A 227 8.50 3.49 4.13
C GLY A 227 7.48 4.46 3.51
N PHE A 228 7.28 5.56 4.24
CA PHE A 228 6.31 6.62 3.94
C PHE A 228 6.76 7.47 2.77
N ASN A 229 6.52 7.04 1.53
CA ASN A 229 6.50 7.95 0.40
C ASN A 229 5.12 8.66 0.39
N PRO A 230 5.02 10.00 0.53
CA PRO A 230 3.74 10.73 0.53
C PRO A 230 2.86 10.39 -0.70
N GLU A 231 3.49 10.23 -1.86
CA GLU A 231 2.82 9.86 -3.11
C GLU A 231 2.36 8.38 -3.12
N GLY A 232 3.17 7.49 -2.53
CA GLY A 232 2.82 6.08 -2.33
C GLY A 232 1.64 5.92 -1.36
N MET A 233 1.59 6.73 -0.30
CA MET A 233 0.52 6.72 0.70
C MET A 233 -0.80 7.26 0.13
N LYS A 234 -0.77 8.30 -0.70
CA LYS A 234 -1.97 8.76 -1.43
C LYS A 234 -2.55 7.66 -2.32
N ARG A 235 -1.71 6.96 -3.08
CA ARG A 235 -2.12 5.84 -3.94
C ARG A 235 -2.59 4.62 -3.16
N LEU A 236 -1.95 4.33 -2.02
CA LEU A 236 -2.36 3.22 -1.18
C LEU A 236 -3.68 3.51 -0.48
N ARG A 237 -3.82 4.71 0.10
CA ARG A 237 -5.05 5.18 0.74
C ARG A 237 -6.21 5.20 -0.25
N SER A 238 -6.00 5.67 -1.48
CA SER A 238 -7.05 5.68 -2.50
C SER A 238 -7.49 4.29 -2.96
N ARG A 239 -6.67 3.24 -2.77
CA ARG A 239 -7.00 1.84 -3.10
C ARG A 239 -7.54 1.04 -1.91
N LEU A 240 -6.92 1.20 -0.74
CA LEU A 240 -7.28 0.44 0.45
C LEU A 240 -8.50 1.01 1.18
N VAL A 241 -8.73 2.32 1.15
CA VAL A 241 -9.91 2.91 1.84
C VAL A 241 -11.23 2.46 1.19
N PRO A 242 -11.40 2.48 -0.14
CA PRO A 242 -12.62 1.95 -0.74
C PRO A 242 -12.76 0.44 -0.56
N LEU A 243 -11.66 -0.30 -0.57
CA LEU A 243 -11.66 -1.75 -0.35
C LEU A 243 -12.04 -2.10 1.09
N ALA A 244 -11.47 -1.42 2.08
CA ALA A 244 -11.80 -1.57 3.49
C ALA A 244 -13.24 -1.11 3.76
N ALA A 245 -13.68 0.02 3.18
CA ALA A 245 -15.06 0.49 3.29
C ALA A 245 -16.05 -0.50 2.67
N GLY A 246 -15.76 -1.02 1.47
CA GLY A 246 -16.57 -2.04 0.80
C GLY A 246 -16.61 -3.35 1.58
N LEU A 247 -15.47 -3.77 2.16
CA LEU A 247 -15.39 -4.95 3.02
C LEU A 247 -16.22 -4.77 4.29
N THR A 248 -16.06 -3.65 4.98
CA THR A 248 -16.82 -3.32 6.18
C THR A 248 -18.31 -3.30 5.87
N VAL A 249 -18.74 -2.67 4.78
CA VAL A 249 -20.15 -2.67 4.36
C VAL A 249 -20.64 -4.08 4.06
N LEU A 250 -19.89 -4.87 3.28
CA LEU A 250 -20.28 -6.23 2.90
C LEU A 250 -20.42 -7.17 4.12
N VAL A 251 -19.48 -7.06 5.06
CA VAL A 251 -19.48 -7.83 6.31
C VAL A 251 -20.59 -7.36 7.25
N MET A 252 -20.80 -6.05 7.39
CA MET A 252 -21.90 -5.49 8.20
C MET A 252 -23.29 -5.82 7.64
N THR A 253 -23.43 -6.01 6.33
CA THR A 253 -24.69 -6.45 5.71
C THR A 253 -24.90 -7.97 5.72
N GLY A 254 -23.87 -8.75 6.11
CA GLY A 254 -23.82 -10.20 5.94
C GLY A 254 -23.87 -11.06 7.21
N THR A 255 -23.83 -10.50 8.43
CA THR A 255 -23.85 -11.29 9.68
C THR A 255 -24.73 -10.71 10.79
N GLY A 256 -25.50 -11.59 11.44
CA GLY A 256 -26.21 -11.29 12.68
C GLY A 256 -25.27 -11.34 13.89
N GLY A 257 -25.30 -10.29 14.72
CA GLY A 257 -24.55 -10.18 15.98
C GLY A 257 -23.66 -8.94 16.06
N GLU A 258 -24.24 -7.74 16.11
CA GLU A 258 -23.59 -6.43 15.90
C GLU A 258 -22.34 -6.10 16.75
N GLN A 259 -22.08 -6.76 17.88
CA GLN A 259 -20.98 -6.38 18.79
C GLN A 259 -19.80 -7.37 18.83
N THR A 260 -20.04 -8.66 18.59
CA THR A 260 -19.01 -9.71 18.69
C THR A 260 -18.13 -9.81 17.45
N ASP A 261 -18.63 -9.34 16.30
CA ASP A 261 -17.92 -9.40 15.02
C ASP A 261 -16.84 -8.31 14.90
N ILE A 262 -17.08 -7.12 15.47
CA ILE A 262 -16.15 -5.98 15.36
C ILE A 262 -14.81 -6.28 16.02
N LEU A 263 -14.80 -6.85 17.24
CA LEU A 263 -13.54 -7.13 17.94
C LEU A 263 -12.72 -8.20 17.22
N ALA A 264 -13.37 -9.22 16.65
CA ALA A 264 -12.71 -10.23 15.82
C ALA A 264 -11.99 -9.59 14.63
N HIS A 265 -12.65 -8.66 13.95
CA HIS A 265 -12.06 -7.94 12.82
C HIS A 265 -10.86 -7.10 13.24
N VAL A 266 -10.98 -6.35 14.33
CA VAL A 266 -9.88 -5.52 14.88
C VAL A 266 -8.70 -6.39 15.33
N ALA A 267 -8.97 -7.51 16.00
CA ALA A 267 -7.93 -8.45 16.45
C ALA A 267 -7.19 -9.08 15.27
N GLY A 268 -7.94 -9.55 14.25
CA GLY A 268 -7.38 -10.07 13.01
C GLY A 268 -6.52 -9.02 12.30
N PHE A 269 -7.04 -7.80 12.11
CA PHE A 269 -6.32 -6.68 11.52
C PHE A 269 -5.02 -6.36 12.26
N THR A 270 -5.07 -6.32 13.59
CA THR A 270 -3.90 -6.01 14.43
C THR A 270 -2.83 -7.10 14.32
N ALA A 271 -3.23 -8.37 14.42
CA ALA A 271 -2.32 -9.49 14.23
C ALA A 271 -1.68 -9.49 12.84
N GLY A 272 -2.49 -9.26 11.80
CA GLY A 272 -2.03 -9.10 10.41
C GLY A 272 -1.06 -7.93 10.25
N GLY A 273 -1.37 -6.76 10.82
CA GLY A 273 -0.50 -5.58 10.77
C GLY A 273 0.89 -5.84 11.34
N LEU A 274 0.95 -6.47 12.52
CA LEU A 274 2.22 -6.83 13.16
C LEU A 274 3.01 -7.85 12.33
N LEU A 275 2.35 -8.92 11.87
CA LEU A 275 2.99 -9.94 11.04
C LEU A 275 3.50 -9.37 9.71
N GLY A 276 2.72 -8.51 9.07
CA GLY A 276 3.04 -7.89 7.79
C GLY A 276 4.25 -6.96 7.89
N LEU A 277 4.29 -6.16 8.97
CA LEU A 277 5.42 -5.29 9.31
C LEU A 277 6.69 -6.13 9.53
N ILE A 278 6.64 -7.12 10.42
CA ILE A 278 7.79 -7.98 10.76
C ILE A 278 8.30 -8.72 9.51
N ALA A 279 7.41 -9.38 8.76
CA ALA A 279 7.79 -10.14 7.57
C ALA A 279 8.45 -9.24 6.51
N SER A 280 7.98 -8.01 6.36
CA SER A 280 8.52 -7.05 5.40
C SER A 280 9.89 -6.52 5.81
N LEU A 281 10.08 -6.18 7.10
CA LEU A 281 11.38 -5.76 7.64
C LEU A 281 12.43 -6.87 7.52
N LEU A 282 12.06 -8.13 7.81
CA LEU A 282 12.95 -9.28 7.68
C LEU A 282 13.35 -9.57 6.22
N ARG A 283 12.46 -9.31 5.25
CA ARG A 283 12.79 -9.45 3.82
C ARG A 283 13.71 -8.34 3.34
N ARG A 284 13.50 -7.10 3.82
CA ARG A 284 14.37 -5.96 3.49
C ARG A 284 15.80 -6.17 3.97
N GLY A 285 15.98 -6.55 5.25
CA GLY A 285 17.31 -6.83 5.79
C GLY A 285 18.04 -8.00 5.11
N ARG A 286 17.31 -8.93 4.48
CA ARG A 286 17.93 -9.99 3.64
C ARG A 286 18.38 -9.47 2.28
N ARG A 287 17.62 -8.57 1.64
CA ARG A 287 18.02 -7.98 0.35
C ARG A 287 19.26 -7.10 0.49
N GLU A 288 19.34 -6.30 1.55
CA GLU A 288 20.49 -5.41 1.83
C GLU A 288 21.79 -6.17 2.17
N ARG A 289 21.72 -7.47 2.52
CA ARG A 289 22.92 -8.30 2.79
C ARG A 289 23.43 -9.06 1.57
N VAL A 290 22.62 -9.16 0.51
CA VAL A 290 22.90 -9.98 -0.68
C VAL A 290 23.25 -9.13 -1.90
N GLY A 291 22.83 -7.86 -1.94
CA GLY A 291 23.24 -6.87 -2.94
C GLY A 291 24.43 -6.05 -2.48
#